data_AF-A0A519FBL5-F1
#
_entry.id   AF-A0A519FBL5-F1
#
_cell.length_a   1.000
_cell.length_b   1.000
_cell.length_c   1.000
_cell.angle_alpha   90.00
_cell.angle_beta   90.00
_cell.angle_gamma   90.00
#
_symmetry.space_group_name_H-M   'P 1'
#
loop_
_entity.id
_entity.type
_entity.pdbx_description
1 polymer ?
#
loop_
_entity_poly.entity_id
_entity_poly.type
_entity_poly.pdbx_seq_one_letter_code
_entity_poly.pdbx_strand_id
1 'polypeptide(L)'
;MLFGSPKDRLNFYRKEIQYETAILSNRTNAYLSAQSFLVIAFASSMANLNPEWGKMFTLVVPPFLTLLGLISSMHAWPGIRAAYEIIDHWHFKQAQLLSSQPAMGLAYDDSPLFSEHESSEKGYRKSLMFSMRTPWLFTVFWFLLGAFSIYVQVVDSVF
;
A
#
# COMPACT_ATOMS: atom_id res chain seq x y z
N MET A 1 -36.15 3.97 12.39
CA MET A 1 -34.88 3.25 12.60
C MET A 1 -34.24 3.03 11.24
N LEU A 2 -33.01 3.47 11.01
CA LEU A 2 -32.37 3.45 9.67
C LEU A 2 -32.06 2.05 9.11
N PHE A 3 -32.29 1.00 9.92
CA PHE A 3 -32.03 -0.39 9.57
C PHE A 3 -33.21 -1.26 10.05
N GLY A 4 -33.81 -2.01 9.13
CA GLY A 4 -34.99 -2.84 9.39
C GLY A 4 -34.68 -4.18 10.07
N SER A 5 -33.49 -4.73 9.84
CA SER A 5 -33.03 -5.97 10.49
C SER A 5 -31.54 -5.91 10.89
N PRO A 6 -31.10 -6.74 11.86
CA PRO A 6 -29.67 -6.91 12.17
C PRO A 6 -28.82 -7.34 10.96
N LYS A 7 -29.41 -8.11 10.03
CA LYS A 7 -28.80 -8.54 8.77
C LYS A 7 -28.49 -7.37 7.84
N ASP A 8 -29.35 -6.35 7.80
CA ASP A 8 -29.13 -5.14 7.00
C ASP A 8 -27.95 -4.31 7.53
N ARG A 9 -27.77 -4.27 8.86
CA ARG A 9 -26.60 -3.62 9.49
C ARG A 9 -25.31 -4.32 9.13
N LEU A 10 -25.29 -5.65 9.18
CA LEU A 10 -24.13 -6.45 8.80
C LEU A 10 -23.76 -6.27 7.32
N ASN A 11 -24.76 -6.30 6.44
CA ASN A 11 -24.55 -6.06 5.01
C ASN A 11 -24.03 -4.65 4.73
N PHE A 12 -24.50 -3.64 5.47
CA PHE A 12 -23.99 -2.28 5.39
C PHE A 12 -22.50 -2.23 5.77
N TYR A 13 -22.09 -2.79 6.93
CA TYR A 13 -20.69 -2.78 7.34
C TYR A 13 -19.78 -3.52 6.35
N ARG A 14 -20.23 -4.64 5.78
CA ARG A 14 -19.47 -5.36 4.74
C ARG A 14 -19.27 -4.53 3.49
N LYS A 15 -20.31 -3.85 3.03
CA LYS A 15 -20.23 -2.97 1.86
C LYS A 15 -19.25 -1.83 2.10
N GLU A 16 -19.25 -1.27 3.30
CA GLU A 16 -18.32 -0.21 3.69
C GLU A 16 -16.87 -0.71 3.76
N ILE A 17 -16.64 -1.87 4.39
CA ILE A 17 -15.31 -2.51 4.43
C ILE A 17 -14.80 -2.78 3.01
N GLN A 18 -15.62 -3.36 2.14
CA GLN A 18 -15.24 -3.62 0.74
C GLN A 18 -14.93 -2.33 -0.02
N TYR A 19 -15.72 -1.28 0.20
CA TYR A 19 -15.51 0.03 -0.42
C TYR A 19 -14.17 0.65 0.02
N GLU A 20 -13.90 0.71 1.32
CA GLU A 20 -12.64 1.22 1.86
C GLU A 20 -11.43 0.39 1.43
N THR A 21 -11.59 -0.93 1.37
CA THR A 21 -10.56 -1.84 0.83
C THR A 21 -10.26 -1.53 -0.64
N ALA A 22 -11.29 -1.31 -1.46
CA ALA A 22 -11.12 -0.97 -2.86
C ALA A 22 -10.40 0.37 -3.04
N ILE A 23 -10.72 1.38 -2.21
CA ILE A 23 -10.02 2.66 -2.18
C ILE A 23 -8.54 2.46 -1.82
N LEU A 24 -8.26 1.69 -0.76
CA LEU A 24 -6.90 1.40 -0.32
C LEU A 24 -6.08 0.70 -1.42
N SER A 25 -6.68 -0.31 -2.06
CA SER A 25 -6.07 -1.04 -3.18
C SER A 25 -5.78 -0.11 -4.36
N ASN A 26 -6.74 0.75 -4.74
CA ASN A 26 -6.55 1.71 -5.82
C ASN A 26 -5.41 2.71 -5.53
N ARG A 27 -5.36 3.26 -4.31
CA ARG A 27 -4.26 4.14 -3.87
C ARG A 27 -2.90 3.43 -3.89
N THR A 28 -2.87 2.19 -3.43
CA THR A 28 -1.64 1.36 -3.42
C THR A 28 -1.17 1.07 -4.85
N ASN A 29 -2.09 0.74 -5.77
CA ASN A 29 -1.77 0.50 -7.17
C ASN A 29 -1.27 1.77 -7.89
N ALA A 30 -1.90 2.92 -7.64
CA ALA A 30 -1.45 4.20 -8.18
C ALA A 30 -0.03 4.54 -7.69
N TYR A 31 0.25 4.32 -6.39
CA TYR A 31 1.58 4.47 -5.82
C TYR A 31 2.60 3.52 -6.47
N LEU A 32 2.30 2.22 -6.57
CA LEU A 32 3.17 1.23 -7.20
C LEU A 32 3.47 1.55 -8.68
N SER A 33 2.47 2.04 -9.41
CA SER A 33 2.63 2.50 -10.78
C SER A 33 3.59 3.68 -10.88
N ALA A 34 3.42 4.70 -10.02
CA ALA A 34 4.33 5.84 -9.94
C ALA A 34 5.76 5.42 -9.57
N GLN A 35 5.93 4.50 -8.61
CA GLN A 35 7.24 3.95 -8.26
C GLN A 35 7.88 3.24 -9.45
N SER A 36 7.13 2.40 -10.17
CA SER A 36 7.62 1.68 -11.34
C SER A 36 8.10 2.64 -12.43
N PHE A 37 7.35 3.71 -12.68
CA PHE A 37 7.77 4.77 -13.61
C PHE A 37 9.08 5.43 -13.20
N LEU A 38 9.23 5.77 -11.92
CA LEU A 38 10.47 6.35 -11.38
C LEU A 38 11.66 5.39 -11.51
N VAL A 39 11.47 4.09 -11.24
CA VAL A 39 12.55 3.10 -11.40
C VAL A 39 13.01 2.99 -12.85
N ILE A 40 12.07 2.96 -13.80
CA ILE A 40 12.38 2.93 -15.23
C ILE A 40 13.14 4.19 -15.64
N ALA A 41 12.69 5.36 -15.19
CA ALA A 41 13.36 6.63 -15.44
C ALA A 41 14.79 6.65 -14.86
N PHE A 42 14.97 6.14 -13.63
CA PHE A 42 16.27 6.03 -12.99
C PHE A 42 17.22 5.13 -13.79
N ALA A 43 16.79 3.91 -14.13
CA ALA A 43 17.59 2.98 -14.91
C ALA A 43 17.96 3.55 -16.28
N SER A 44 16.99 4.19 -16.96
CA SER A 44 17.22 4.87 -18.24
C SER A 44 18.23 6.02 -18.11
N SER A 45 18.17 6.78 -17.03
CA SER A 45 19.11 7.88 -16.77
C SER A 45 20.53 7.39 -16.48
N MET A 46 20.67 6.27 -15.76
CA MET A 46 21.96 5.62 -15.48
C MET A 46 22.56 4.93 -16.70
N ALA A 47 21.73 4.47 -17.63
CA ALA A 47 22.17 3.85 -18.89
C ALA A 47 22.57 4.88 -19.97
N ASN A 48 22.61 6.17 -19.65
CA ASN A 48 22.94 7.21 -20.62
C ASN A 48 24.42 7.17 -21.00
N LEU A 49 24.72 6.81 -22.26
CA LEU A 49 26.07 6.69 -22.80
C LEU A 49 26.54 7.94 -23.55
N ASN A 50 25.84 9.07 -23.43
CA ASN A 50 26.20 10.27 -24.17
C ASN A 50 27.56 10.83 -23.69
N PRO A 51 28.58 10.96 -24.56
CA PRO A 51 29.91 11.37 -24.16
C PRO A 51 30.03 12.84 -23.76
N GLU A 52 29.13 13.71 -24.22
CA GLU A 52 29.18 15.17 -23.98
C GLU A 52 28.53 15.55 -22.65
N TRP A 53 27.31 15.07 -22.41
CA TRP A 53 26.50 15.49 -21.25
C TRP A 53 26.07 14.32 -20.35
N GLY A 54 26.48 13.08 -20.67
CA GLY A 54 26.11 11.89 -19.90
C GLY A 54 26.54 11.96 -18.44
N LYS A 55 27.81 12.32 -18.17
CA LYS A 55 28.35 12.43 -16.80
C LYS A 55 27.62 13.48 -15.95
N MET A 56 27.29 14.63 -16.52
CA MET A 56 26.54 15.67 -15.80
C MET A 56 25.08 15.24 -15.56
N PHE A 57 24.49 14.53 -16.53
CA PHE A 57 23.13 14.02 -16.42
C PHE A 57 23.00 12.91 -15.37
N THR A 58 23.92 11.95 -15.34
CA THR A 58 23.97 10.88 -14.33
C THR A 58 24.30 11.40 -12.93
N LEU A 59 24.96 12.57 -12.82
CA LEU A 59 25.22 13.22 -11.54
C LEU A 59 23.96 13.90 -10.97
N VAL A 60 23.10 14.49 -11.81
CA VAL A 60 21.97 15.31 -11.35
C VAL A 60 20.65 14.54 -11.34
N VAL A 61 20.33 13.84 -12.43
CA VAL A 61 19.00 13.26 -12.64
C VAL A 61 18.75 12.04 -11.75
N PRO A 62 19.64 11.04 -11.64
CA PRO A 62 19.42 9.89 -10.76
C PRO A 62 19.26 10.27 -9.28
N PRO A 63 20.09 11.15 -8.67
CA PRO A 63 19.87 11.59 -7.30
C PRO A 63 18.54 12.33 -7.12
N PHE A 64 18.16 13.19 -8.07
CA PHE A 64 16.86 13.86 -8.01
C PHE A 64 15.68 12.87 -8.07
N LEU A 65 15.74 11.87 -8.94
CA LEU A 65 14.73 10.81 -9.01
C LEU A 65 14.69 9.97 -7.73
N THR A 66 15.83 9.69 -7.10
CA THR A 66 15.87 8.95 -5.83
C THR A 66 15.24 9.75 -4.69
N LEU A 67 15.46 11.07 -4.64
CA LEU A 67 14.80 11.96 -3.67
C LEU A 67 13.29 12.01 -3.90
N LEU A 68 12.83 12.09 -5.15
CA LEU A 68 11.40 12.00 -5.46
C LEU A 68 10.81 10.64 -5.04
N GLY A 69 11.54 9.55 -5.25
CA GLY A 69 11.17 8.21 -4.79
C GLY A 69 11.03 8.12 -3.27
N LEU A 70 11.96 8.71 -2.53
CA LEU A 70 11.92 8.79 -1.06
C LEU A 70 10.75 9.63 -0.56
N ILE A 71 10.60 10.86 -1.08
CA ILE A 71 9.54 11.78 -0.66
C ILE A 71 8.16 11.19 -0.96
N SER A 72 7.96 10.62 -2.15
CA SER A 72 6.70 9.98 -2.52
C SER A 72 6.38 8.77 -1.65
N SER A 73 7.38 7.99 -1.24
CA SER A 73 7.21 6.87 -0.31
C SER A 73 6.82 7.34 1.09
N MET A 74 7.45 8.41 1.59
CA MET A 74 7.11 9.01 2.88
C MET A 74 5.68 9.59 2.89
N HIS A 75 5.24 10.22 1.80
CA HIS A 75 3.88 10.75 1.68
C HIS A 75 2.81 9.66 1.51
N ALA A 76 3.15 8.52 0.89
CA ALA A 76 2.21 7.41 0.72
C ALA A 76 1.87 6.71 2.05
N TRP A 77 2.84 6.65 2.98
CA TRP A 77 2.69 5.99 4.28
C TRP A 77 1.48 6.47 5.12
N PRO A 78 1.32 7.77 5.44
CA PRO A 78 0.19 8.22 6.25
C PRO A 78 -1.16 7.98 5.56
N GLY A 79 -1.22 8.08 4.22
CA GLY A 79 -2.44 7.82 3.45
C GLY A 79 -2.89 6.36 3.49
N ILE A 80 -1.94 5.42 3.43
CA ILE A 80 -2.18 3.97 3.57
C ILE A 80 -2.54 3.64 5.03
N ARG A 81 -1.84 4.24 5.99
CA ARG A 81 -2.09 4.02 7.42
C ARG A 81 -3.49 4.49 7.85
N ALA A 82 -3.92 5.68 7.42
CA ALA A 82 -5.24 6.19 7.77
C ALA A 82 -6.37 5.30 7.22
N ALA A 83 -6.24 4.82 5.98
CA ALA A 83 -7.20 3.89 5.39
C ALA A 83 -7.24 2.54 6.14
N TYR A 84 -6.07 2.04 6.56
CA TYR A 84 -5.99 0.84 7.41
C TYR A 84 -6.73 1.03 8.73
N GLU A 85 -6.54 2.16 9.43
CA GLU A 85 -7.20 2.45 10.71
C GLU A 85 -8.74 2.54 10.55
N ILE A 86 -9.23 3.09 9.43
CA ILE A 86 -10.68 3.13 9.13
C ILE A 86 -11.24 1.72 8.93
N ILE A 87 -10.54 0.90 8.15
CA ILE A 87 -10.92 -0.49 7.90
C ILE A 87 -10.96 -1.28 9.22
N ASP A 88 -9.93 -1.16 10.04
CA ASP A 88 -9.82 -1.84 11.33
C ASP A 88 -10.97 -1.42 12.27
N HIS A 89 -11.34 -0.14 12.27
CA HIS A 89 -12.48 0.37 13.03
C HIS A 89 -13.82 -0.23 12.57
N TRP A 90 -14.03 -0.39 11.26
CA TRP A 90 -15.23 -1.04 10.75
C TRP A 90 -15.29 -2.53 11.10
N HIS A 91 -14.14 -3.22 11.06
CA HIS A 91 -14.03 -4.60 11.54
C HIS A 91 -14.32 -4.73 13.02
N PHE A 92 -13.79 -3.84 13.85
CA PHE A 92 -14.08 -3.82 15.29
C PHE A 92 -15.58 -3.68 15.56
N LYS A 93 -16.26 -2.77 14.86
CA LYS A 93 -17.73 -2.62 14.95
C LYS A 93 -18.45 -3.90 14.55
N GLN A 94 -18.03 -4.53 13.45
CA GLN A 94 -18.61 -5.79 12.98
C GLN A 94 -18.46 -6.90 14.03
N ALA A 95 -17.27 -7.04 14.63
CA ALA A 95 -17.01 -8.00 15.70
C ALA A 95 -17.86 -7.74 16.95
N GLN A 96 -17.98 -6.48 17.37
CA GLN A 96 -18.79 -6.09 18.52
C GLN A 96 -20.29 -6.37 18.31
N LEU A 97 -20.79 -6.24 17.08
CA LEU A 97 -22.17 -6.58 16.73
C LEU A 97 -22.44 -8.08 16.74
N LEU A 98 -21.49 -8.88 16.26
CA LEU A 98 -21.57 -10.34 16.32
C LEU A 98 -21.48 -10.85 17.76
N SER A 99 -20.64 -10.25 18.60
CA SER A 99 -20.51 -10.64 20.02
C SER A 99 -21.71 -10.22 20.88
N SER A 100 -22.36 -9.10 20.55
CA SER A 100 -23.49 -8.58 21.34
C SER A 100 -24.85 -9.16 20.94
N GLN A 101 -24.97 -9.82 19.78
CA GLN A 101 -26.19 -10.48 19.33
C GLN A 101 -25.90 -11.93 18.86
N PRO A 102 -25.85 -12.91 19.78
CA PRO A 102 -25.56 -14.31 19.47
C PRO A 102 -26.56 -14.95 18.49
N ALA A 103 -27.82 -14.49 18.53
CA ALA A 103 -28.86 -14.91 17.58
C ALA A 103 -28.54 -14.51 16.12
N MET A 104 -27.72 -13.48 15.91
CA MET A 104 -27.24 -13.08 14.58
C MET A 104 -26.15 -14.05 14.07
N GLY A 105 -25.33 -14.62 14.96
CA GLY A 105 -24.35 -15.65 14.63
C GLY A 105 -25.00 -16.99 14.25
N LEU A 106 -26.12 -17.34 14.88
CA LEU A 106 -26.90 -18.53 14.51
C LEU A 106 -27.58 -18.41 13.13
N ALA A 107 -28.17 -17.25 12.83
CA ALA A 107 -28.72 -16.98 11.48
C ALA A 107 -27.64 -16.82 10.38
N TYR A 108 -26.39 -16.68 10.80
CA TYR A 108 -25.21 -16.61 9.94
C TYR A 108 -24.70 -18.02 9.58
N ASP A 109 -24.69 -18.93 10.55
CA ASP A 109 -24.26 -20.33 10.40
C ASP A 109 -25.27 -21.20 9.62
N ASP A 110 -26.56 -20.83 9.63
CA ASP A 110 -27.63 -21.53 8.87
C ASP A 110 -27.50 -21.40 7.34
N SER A 111 -26.60 -20.55 6.86
CA SER A 111 -26.32 -20.43 5.43
C SER A 111 -25.00 -21.15 5.11
N PRO A 112 -25.01 -22.24 4.32
CA PRO A 112 -23.85 -23.12 4.10
C PRO A 112 -22.66 -22.45 3.38
N LEU A 113 -22.81 -21.18 2.99
CA LEU A 113 -21.79 -20.34 2.35
C LEU A 113 -21.09 -19.38 3.32
N PHE A 114 -21.47 -19.38 4.60
CA PHE A 114 -21.01 -18.41 5.59
C PHE A 114 -20.49 -19.11 6.86
N SER A 115 -19.58 -20.07 6.69
CA SER A 115 -18.84 -20.60 7.83
C SER A 115 -17.87 -19.53 8.38
N GLU A 116 -17.72 -19.45 9.71
CA GLU A 116 -16.66 -18.67 10.38
C GLU A 116 -15.26 -18.95 9.81
N HIS A 117 -15.08 -20.14 9.22
CA HIS A 117 -13.83 -20.58 8.62
C HIS A 117 -13.50 -19.87 7.30
N GLU A 118 -14.51 -19.47 6.52
CA GLU A 118 -14.33 -18.78 5.23
C GLU A 118 -14.23 -17.25 5.39
N SER A 119 -14.67 -16.70 6.53
CA SER A 119 -14.28 -15.35 6.96
C SER A 119 -12.81 -15.36 7.42
N SER A 120 -11.89 -15.48 6.48
CA SER A 120 -10.45 -15.44 6.71
C SER A 120 -10.00 -14.03 7.11
N GLU A 121 -10.36 -13.62 8.33
CA GLU A 121 -9.87 -12.41 9.00
C GLU A 121 -8.33 -12.40 8.98
N LYS A 122 -7.70 -13.60 9.06
CA LYS A 122 -6.26 -13.82 8.98
C LYS A 122 -5.66 -13.61 7.58
N GLY A 123 -6.35 -14.03 6.52
CA GLY A 123 -5.89 -13.82 5.13
C GLY A 123 -5.96 -12.35 4.73
N TYR A 124 -7.03 -11.68 5.13
CA TYR A 124 -7.26 -10.26 4.88
C TYR A 124 -6.26 -9.35 5.62
N ARG A 125 -6.06 -9.56 6.94
CA ARG A 125 -5.02 -8.83 7.71
C ARG A 125 -3.64 -8.98 7.10
N LYS A 126 -3.30 -10.16 6.56
CA LYS A 126 -2.03 -10.37 5.86
C LYS A 126 -1.91 -9.55 4.57
N SER A 127 -2.99 -9.44 3.80
CA SER A 127 -3.02 -8.62 2.58
C SER A 127 -2.88 -7.12 2.91
N LEU A 128 -3.55 -6.62 3.96
CA LEU A 128 -3.41 -5.23 4.39
C LEU A 128 -2.01 -4.92 4.95
N MET A 129 -1.38 -5.87 5.66
CA MET A 129 -0.01 -5.71 6.13
C MET A 129 1.00 -5.58 4.99
N PHE A 130 0.73 -6.16 3.82
CA PHE A 130 1.58 -5.96 2.64
C PHE A 130 1.56 -4.50 2.20
N SER A 131 0.37 -3.91 2.02
CA SER A 131 0.24 -2.50 1.63
C SER A 131 0.92 -1.54 2.60
N MET A 132 0.90 -1.82 3.91
CA MET A 132 1.65 -1.04 4.91
C MET A 132 3.17 -1.19 4.76
N ARG A 133 3.69 -2.36 4.42
CA ARG A 133 5.16 -2.54 4.30
C ARG A 133 5.73 -1.93 3.04
N THR A 134 4.92 -1.82 1.98
CA THR A 134 5.36 -1.35 0.66
C THR A 134 6.07 0.02 0.68
N PRO A 135 5.55 1.09 1.30
CA PRO A 135 6.26 2.38 1.37
C PRO A 135 7.63 2.31 2.04
N TRP A 136 7.78 1.49 3.08
CA TRP A 136 9.07 1.30 3.76
C TRP A 136 10.07 0.55 2.89
N LEU A 137 9.63 -0.49 2.18
CA LEU A 137 10.47 -1.22 1.23
C LEU A 137 11.00 -0.30 0.13
N PHE A 138 10.13 0.53 -0.47
CA PHE A 138 10.55 1.50 -1.48
C PHE A 138 11.44 2.61 -0.91
N THR A 139 11.24 3.02 0.35
CA THR A 139 12.15 3.98 1.00
C THR A 139 13.57 3.43 1.10
N VAL A 140 13.72 2.19 1.57
CA VAL A 140 15.04 1.53 1.64
C VAL A 140 15.62 1.32 0.24
N PHE A 141 14.80 0.89 -0.71
CA PHE A 141 15.20 0.70 -2.10
C PHE A 141 15.76 1.99 -2.73
N TRP A 142 15.05 3.12 -2.58
CA TRP A 142 15.51 4.40 -3.12
C TRP A 142 16.75 4.93 -2.42
N PHE A 143 16.87 4.71 -1.11
CA PHE A 143 18.06 5.06 -0.36
C PHE A 143 19.29 4.30 -0.91
N LEU A 144 19.17 2.99 -1.15
CA LEU A 144 20.24 2.18 -1.73
C LEU A 144 20.60 2.62 -3.15
N LEU A 145 19.61 2.93 -4.00
CA LEU A 145 19.87 3.43 -5.35
C LEU A 145 20.54 4.80 -5.37
N GLY A 146 20.13 5.71 -4.49
CA GLY A 146 20.77 7.03 -4.37
C GLY A 146 22.21 6.94 -3.87
N ALA A 147 22.46 6.10 -2.87
CA ALA A 147 23.82 5.82 -2.40
C ALA A 147 24.67 5.20 -3.52
N PHE A 148 24.10 4.25 -4.28
CA PHE A 148 24.79 3.62 -5.40
C PHE A 148 25.10 4.62 -6.52
N SER A 149 24.18 5.51 -6.91
CA SER A 149 24.43 6.50 -7.95
C SER A 149 25.56 7.46 -7.58
N ILE A 150 25.60 7.89 -6.31
CA ILE A 150 26.68 8.75 -5.81
C ILE A 150 28.00 7.97 -5.77
N TYR A 151 27.99 6.72 -5.29
CA TYR A 151 29.17 5.87 -5.21
C TYR A 151 29.83 5.67 -6.58
N VAL A 152 29.04 5.31 -7.60
CA VAL A 152 29.54 5.11 -8.98
C VAL A 152 30.21 6.38 -9.49
N GLN A 153 29.58 7.53 -9.29
CA GLN A 153 30.11 8.81 -9.76
C GLN A 153 31.40 9.23 -9.03
N VAL A 154 31.50 8.96 -7.73
CA VAL A 154 32.71 9.23 -6.95
C VAL A 154 33.85 8.34 -7.44
N VAL A 155 33.61 7.04 -7.64
CA VAL A 155 34.63 6.12 -8.18
C VAL A 155 35.07 6.54 -9.58
N ASP A 156 34.15 6.87 -10.47
CA ASP A 156 34.45 7.29 -11.85
C ASP A 156 35.15 8.66 -11.95
N SER A 157 35.17 9.43 -10.86
CA SER A 157 35.90 10.71 -10.76
C SER A 157 37.30 10.58 -10.15
N VAL A 158 37.59 9.45 -9.49
CA VAL A 158 38.87 9.16 -8.83
C VAL A 158 39.83 8.41 -9.76
N PHE A 159 39.31 7.74 -10.78
CA PHE A 159 40.06 7.06 -11.85
C PHE A 159 40.02 7.84 -13.16
#